data_AF-A0A3R7IPK0-F1
#
_entry.id   AF-A0A3R7IPK0-F1
#
_cell.length_a   1.000
_cell.length_b   1.000
_cell.length_c   1.000
_cell.angle_alpha   90.00
_cell.angle_beta   90.00
_cell.angle_gamma   90.00
#
_symmetry.space_group_name_H-M   'P 1'
#
loop_
_entity.id
_entity.type
_entity.pdbx_description
1 polymer ?
#
loop_
_entity_poly.entity_id
_entity_poly.type
_entity_poly.pdbx_seq_one_letter_code
_entity_poly.pdbx_strand_id
1 'polypeptide(L)'
;MKPPASACGRGIRILTHRDAWRMCEDARKLSKKSKTGKQLKARIVQKYVAEPLLLGDGARYKFDLRLYVVVTSVDPLRIYLFQEGIARFCTAPYSLKDPQNRFAHLTNYAINKSSDGFVENADAQRADAGSKWSLSALIRTLQSQQLLGDPETLMRDIRAVICKTVIAAEAHLTPLLHQFADQSSCFELFGFDMMLDAKLRPWLIEVNVSPSLMGGSPLDRRRLYAHRTPHCPFCAAVFNCFVNIECIYPFISFVDVVIAPISP
;
A
#
# COMPACT_ATOMS: atom_id res chain seq x y z
N MET A 1 14.66 1.40 -5.57
CA MET A 1 14.72 0.15 -6.35
C MET A 1 14.10 -0.98 -5.55
N LYS A 2 13.24 -1.80 -6.16
CA LYS A 2 12.63 -2.97 -5.53
C LYS A 2 12.61 -4.18 -6.47
N PRO A 3 12.66 -5.42 -5.96
CA PRO A 3 12.35 -6.60 -6.76
C PRO A 3 10.88 -6.58 -7.24
N PRO A 4 10.54 -7.18 -8.39
CA PRO A 4 9.19 -7.12 -8.96
C PRO A 4 8.15 -7.94 -8.18
N ALA A 5 8.54 -9.06 -7.58
CA ALA A 5 7.64 -9.96 -6.85
C ALA A 5 8.31 -10.44 -5.56
N SER A 6 8.58 -9.51 -4.64
CA SER A 6 9.10 -9.85 -3.31
C SER A 6 8.29 -9.18 -2.22
N ALA A 7 8.41 -9.69 -1.00
CA ALA A 7 7.64 -9.25 0.16
C ALA A 7 8.56 -8.93 1.34
N CYS A 8 7.99 -8.33 2.38
CA CYS A 8 8.66 -8.02 3.65
C CYS A 8 9.83 -7.02 3.53
N GLY A 9 9.82 -6.17 2.49
CA GLY A 9 10.85 -5.17 2.26
C GLY A 9 12.24 -5.73 1.91
N ARG A 10 12.34 -7.02 1.56
CA ARG A 10 13.61 -7.67 1.20
C ARG A 10 14.10 -7.19 -0.16
N GLY A 11 15.38 -6.85 -0.23
CA GLY A 11 16.03 -6.41 -1.47
C GLY A 11 15.66 -4.98 -1.92
N ILE A 12 14.88 -4.24 -1.13
CA ILE A 12 14.61 -2.82 -1.40
C ILE A 12 15.84 -1.99 -1.03
N ARG A 13 16.22 -1.09 -1.93
CA ARG A 13 17.27 -0.09 -1.69
C ARG A 13 16.81 1.28 -2.15
N ILE A 14 17.11 2.28 -1.34
CA ILE A 14 17.02 3.69 -1.74
C ILE A 14 18.32 4.01 -2.45
N LEU A 15 18.18 4.60 -3.63
CA LEU A 15 19.29 4.95 -4.48
C LEU A 15 19.35 6.47 -4.55
N THR A 16 20.52 7.03 -4.30
CA THR A 16 20.82 8.40 -4.73
C THR A 16 20.96 8.44 -6.25
N HIS A 17 20.98 9.64 -6.84
CA HIS A 17 21.27 9.81 -8.25
C HIS A 17 22.60 9.14 -8.66
N ARG A 18 23.62 9.26 -7.80
CA ARG A 18 24.94 8.63 -8.01
C ARG A 18 24.87 7.10 -7.98
N ASP A 19 24.08 6.53 -7.06
CA ASP A 19 23.91 5.08 -6.98
C ASP A 19 23.16 4.53 -8.19
N ALA A 20 22.12 5.23 -8.63
CA ALA A 20 21.35 4.88 -9.82
C ALA A 20 22.24 4.92 -11.08
N TRP A 21 23.07 5.96 -11.22
CA TRP A 21 24.02 6.07 -12.33
C TRP A 21 25.01 4.90 -12.37
N ARG A 22 25.66 4.61 -11.24
CA ARG A 22 26.60 3.48 -11.10
C ARG A 22 25.93 2.15 -11.45
N MET A 23 24.71 1.94 -10.97
CA MET A 23 23.94 0.73 -11.27
C MET A 23 23.67 0.56 -12.77
N CYS A 24 23.38 1.65 -13.49
CA CYS A 24 23.22 1.63 -14.94
C CYS A 24 24.53 1.32 -15.68
N GLU A 25 25.65 1.87 -15.22
CA GLU A 25 26.96 1.53 -15.79
C GLU A 25 27.34 0.07 -15.59
N ASP A 26 27.12 -0.46 -14.38
CA ASP A 26 27.40 -1.85 -14.05
C ASP A 26 26.52 -2.81 -14.88
N ALA A 27 25.24 -2.49 -15.03
CA ALA A 27 24.32 -3.25 -15.88
C ALA A 27 24.78 -3.26 -17.35
N ARG A 28 25.23 -2.13 -17.88
CA ARG A 28 25.80 -2.04 -19.24
C ARG A 28 27.06 -2.90 -19.38
N LYS A 29 27.98 -2.85 -18.41
CA LYS A 29 29.21 -3.67 -18.42
C LYS A 29 28.90 -5.17 -18.33
N LEU A 30 27.93 -5.55 -17.51
CA LEU A 30 27.47 -6.94 -17.37
C LEU A 30 26.83 -7.45 -18.65
N SER A 31 26.00 -6.65 -19.33
CA SER A 31 25.41 -7.02 -20.62
C SER A 31 26.47 -7.31 -21.69
N LYS A 32 27.57 -6.54 -21.70
CA LYS A 32 28.69 -6.72 -22.64
C LYS A 32 29.60 -7.91 -22.32
N LYS A 33 29.67 -8.33 -21.04
CA LYS A 33 30.53 -9.44 -20.59
C LYS A 33 29.80 -10.79 -20.50
N SER A 34 28.48 -10.82 -20.62
CA SER A 34 27.67 -12.03 -20.45
C SER A 34 27.81 -13.00 -21.64
N LYS A 35 28.95 -13.72 -21.72
CA LYS A 35 29.08 -14.99 -22.45
C LYS A 35 28.70 -16.21 -21.58
N THR A 36 28.47 -16.00 -20.29
CA THR A 36 28.02 -17.01 -19.32
C THR A 36 26.60 -16.64 -18.88
N GLY A 37 25.61 -17.52 -19.14
CA GLY A 37 24.17 -17.29 -19.06
C GLY A 37 23.57 -16.96 -17.69
N LYS A 38 24.19 -16.08 -16.89
CA LYS A 38 23.69 -15.64 -15.60
C LYS A 38 22.63 -14.56 -15.83
N GLN A 39 21.36 -14.95 -15.75
CA GLN A 39 20.21 -14.05 -15.93
C GLN A 39 20.28 -12.86 -14.95
N LEU A 40 20.19 -11.65 -15.49
CA LEU A 40 20.03 -10.44 -14.68
C LEU A 40 18.66 -10.47 -14.00
N LYS A 41 18.64 -10.37 -12.68
CA LYS A 41 17.37 -10.34 -11.93
C LYS A 41 16.66 -9.01 -12.20
N ALA A 42 15.43 -9.07 -12.72
CA ALA A 42 14.60 -7.90 -12.97
C ALA A 42 14.39 -7.04 -11.70
N ARG A 43 14.27 -5.72 -11.88
CA ARG A 43 14.12 -4.73 -10.82
C ARG A 43 13.20 -3.61 -11.30
N ILE A 44 12.46 -3.02 -10.36
CA ILE A 44 11.67 -1.81 -10.57
C ILE A 44 12.43 -0.63 -9.97
N VAL A 45 12.61 0.42 -10.76
CA VAL A 45 13.09 1.73 -10.30
C VAL A 45 11.89 2.65 -10.22
N GLN A 46 11.63 3.17 -9.03
CA GLN A 46 10.48 4.02 -8.73
C GLN A 46 11.01 5.30 -8.08
N LYS A 47 10.45 6.46 -8.48
CA LYS A 47 10.73 7.73 -7.82
C LYS A 47 10.37 7.61 -6.34
N TYR A 48 11.29 8.02 -5.46
CA TYR A 48 11.07 7.98 -4.03
C TYR A 48 10.20 9.16 -3.58
N VAL A 49 9.19 8.90 -2.73
CA VAL A 49 8.43 9.96 -2.06
C VAL A 49 9.32 10.57 -0.97
N ALA A 50 10.01 11.64 -1.32
CA ALA A 50 11.01 12.31 -0.48
C ALA A 50 10.40 13.26 0.56
N GLU A 51 9.15 13.68 0.36
CA GLU A 51 8.39 14.53 1.29
C GLU A 51 7.12 13.78 1.74
N PRO A 52 7.24 12.64 2.44
CA PRO A 52 6.09 11.95 2.98
C PRO A 52 5.44 12.78 4.09
N LEU A 53 4.16 12.56 4.37
CA LEU A 53 3.56 13.02 5.62
C LEU A 53 4.30 12.32 6.78
N LEU A 54 4.72 13.11 7.76
CA LEU A 54 5.40 12.62 8.94
C LEU A 54 4.58 12.94 10.18
N LEU A 55 4.52 11.99 11.12
CA LEU A 55 3.81 12.14 12.38
C LEU A 55 4.66 11.67 13.55
N GLY A 56 4.30 12.11 14.74
CA GLY A 56 4.99 11.81 15.99
C GLY A 56 5.17 13.07 16.83
N ASP A 57 5.23 12.86 18.15
CA ASP A 57 5.53 13.90 19.12
C ASP A 57 7.03 13.91 19.43
N GLY A 58 7.66 15.08 19.39
CA GLY A 58 9.12 15.27 19.45
C GLY A 58 9.87 14.85 18.16
N ALA A 59 9.77 13.58 17.78
CA ALA A 59 10.40 13.05 16.56
C ALA A 59 9.36 12.74 15.47
N ARG A 60 9.77 12.85 14.21
CA ARG A 60 8.90 12.71 13.03
C ARG A 60 9.19 11.40 12.31
N TYR A 61 8.20 10.52 12.25
CA TYR A 61 8.31 9.19 11.68
C TYR A 61 7.53 9.08 10.39
N LYS A 62 8.11 8.36 9.43
CA LYS A 62 7.45 7.99 8.19
C LYS A 62 6.49 6.83 8.44
N PHE A 63 5.38 6.81 7.72
CA PHE A 63 4.44 5.68 7.74
C PHE A 63 3.85 5.41 6.36
N ASP A 64 3.23 4.25 6.21
CA ASP A 64 2.35 3.92 5.08
C ASP A 64 0.98 3.49 5.59
N LEU A 65 0.01 3.45 4.69
CA LEU A 65 -1.34 2.95 4.91
C LEU A 65 -1.51 1.59 4.23
N ARG A 66 -1.88 0.59 5.03
CA ARG A 66 -2.47 -0.66 4.55
C ARG A 66 -3.99 -0.51 4.56
N LEU A 67 -4.59 -0.53 3.38
CA LEU A 67 -6.04 -0.53 3.17
C LEU A 67 -6.49 -1.88 2.63
N TYR A 68 -7.69 -2.31 2.99
CA TYR A 68 -8.26 -3.60 2.58
C TYR A 68 -9.38 -3.35 1.58
N VAL A 69 -9.24 -3.90 0.38
CA VAL A 69 -10.17 -3.70 -0.74
C VAL A 69 -10.65 -5.05 -1.24
N VAL A 70 -11.97 -5.25 -1.33
CA VAL A 70 -12.56 -6.45 -1.92
C VAL A 70 -13.15 -6.09 -3.27
N VAL A 71 -12.83 -6.89 -4.29
CA VAL A 71 -13.52 -6.85 -5.58
C VAL A 71 -14.35 -8.12 -5.69
N THR A 72 -15.67 -7.98 -5.85
CA THR A 72 -16.60 -9.13 -5.87
C THR A 72 -17.12 -9.46 -7.26
N SER A 73 -16.95 -8.54 -8.19
CA SER A 73 -17.44 -8.63 -9.54
C SER A 73 -16.62 -7.66 -10.38
N VAL A 74 -16.21 -8.09 -11.57
CA VAL A 74 -15.57 -7.23 -12.57
C VAL A 74 -16.57 -6.78 -13.64
N ASP A 75 -17.67 -7.53 -13.79
CA ASP A 75 -18.76 -7.22 -14.72
C ASP A 75 -20.14 -7.54 -14.07
N PRO A 76 -20.91 -6.52 -13.63
CA PRO A 76 -20.50 -5.13 -13.49
C PRO A 76 -19.48 -4.96 -12.35
N LEU A 77 -18.51 -4.06 -12.53
CA LEU A 77 -17.44 -3.83 -11.56
C LEU A 77 -17.99 -3.39 -10.19
N ARG A 78 -17.65 -4.15 -9.13
CA ARG A 78 -18.03 -3.85 -7.74
C ARG A 78 -16.80 -3.89 -6.84
N ILE A 79 -16.50 -2.74 -6.24
CA ILE A 79 -15.32 -2.52 -5.39
C ILE A 79 -15.79 -2.05 -4.01
N TYR A 80 -15.25 -2.67 -2.97
CA TYR A 80 -15.56 -2.37 -1.58
C TYR A 80 -14.27 -2.02 -0.84
N LEU A 81 -14.28 -0.93 -0.07
CA LEU A 81 -13.17 -0.54 0.82
C LEU A 81 -13.57 -0.78 2.27
N PHE A 82 -12.74 -1.50 3.04
CA PHE A 82 -12.97 -1.68 4.47
C PHE A 82 -12.94 -0.31 5.16
N GLN A 83 -13.88 -0.07 6.08
CA GLN A 83 -13.97 1.21 6.81
C GLN A 83 -12.71 1.55 7.60
N GLU A 84 -11.89 0.54 7.91
CA GLU A 84 -10.64 0.70 8.63
C GLU A 84 -9.43 0.30 7.79
N GLY A 85 -8.27 0.71 8.27
CA GLY A 85 -6.98 0.35 7.73
C GLY A 85 -5.93 0.40 8.83
N ILE A 86 -4.68 0.11 8.45
CA ILE A 86 -3.56 0.12 9.39
C ILE A 86 -2.50 1.10 8.87
N ALA A 87 -2.22 2.14 9.64
CA ALA A 87 -1.03 2.96 9.45
C ALA A 87 0.17 2.29 10.11
N ARG A 88 1.24 2.04 9.33
CA ARG A 88 2.44 1.32 9.78
C ARG A 88 3.62 2.27 9.83
N PHE A 89 4.13 2.51 11.03
CA PHE A 89 5.20 3.48 11.28
C PHE A 89 6.59 2.84 11.21
N CYS A 90 7.53 3.63 10.68
CA CYS A 90 8.96 3.44 10.88
C CYS A 90 9.33 3.63 12.37
N THR A 91 10.42 2.99 12.81
CA THR A 91 10.90 3.06 14.20
C THR A 91 12.09 3.99 14.40
N ALA A 92 12.60 4.61 13.33
CA ALA A 92 13.61 5.66 13.41
C ALA A 92 13.11 6.97 12.80
N PRO A 93 13.57 8.14 13.30
CA PRO A 93 13.19 9.44 12.75
C PRO A 93 13.55 9.56 11.27
N TYR A 94 12.63 10.13 10.48
CA TYR A 94 12.83 10.29 9.05
C TYR A 94 13.89 11.36 8.76
N SER A 95 14.90 11.01 7.94
CA SER A 95 15.91 11.95 7.48
C SER A 95 16.47 11.53 6.13
N LEU A 96 16.44 12.44 5.16
CA LEU A 96 17.10 12.21 3.86
C LEU A 96 18.63 12.26 3.93
N LYS A 97 19.21 12.67 5.08
CA LYS A 97 20.67 12.69 5.26
C LYS A 97 21.26 11.28 5.37
N ASP A 98 20.46 10.31 5.79
CA ASP A 98 20.87 8.90 5.88
C ASP A 98 19.88 7.97 5.15
N PRO A 99 19.92 7.94 3.81
CA PRO A 99 19.02 7.12 3.00
C PRO A 99 19.23 5.60 3.17
N GLN A 100 20.31 5.19 3.85
CA GLN A 100 20.60 3.78 4.13
C GLN A 100 19.94 3.28 5.40
N ASN A 101 19.45 4.18 6.27
CA ASN A 101 18.70 3.79 7.46
C ASN A 101 17.34 3.19 7.08
N ARG A 102 17.31 1.86 7.03
CA ARG A 102 16.10 1.10 6.66
C ARG A 102 14.96 1.30 7.66
N PHE A 103 15.25 1.53 8.93
CA PHE A 103 14.25 1.75 9.98
C PHE A 103 13.59 3.13 9.88
N ALA A 104 14.21 4.09 9.18
CA ALA A 104 13.64 5.42 8.94
C ALA A 104 12.83 5.47 7.64
N HIS A 105 13.15 4.61 6.67
CA HIS A 105 12.66 4.75 5.31
C HIS A 105 11.76 3.62 4.81
N LEU A 106 11.82 2.43 5.43
CA LEU A 106 11.01 1.27 5.08
C LEU A 106 10.04 0.98 6.22
N THR A 107 8.75 1.07 5.92
CA THR A 107 7.63 0.95 6.87
C THR A 107 7.19 -0.50 7.07
N ASN A 108 7.83 -1.46 6.39
CA ASN A 108 7.49 -2.88 6.49
C ASN A 108 7.62 -3.35 7.95
N TYR A 109 6.57 -3.99 8.47
CA TYR A 109 6.55 -4.55 9.83
C TYR A 109 7.72 -5.50 10.09
N ALA A 110 8.05 -6.38 9.14
CA ALA A 110 9.14 -7.34 9.27
C ALA A 110 10.53 -6.70 9.46
N ILE A 111 10.71 -5.45 8.99
CA ILE A 111 11.94 -4.68 9.20
C ILE A 111 11.88 -3.99 10.56
N ASN A 112 10.77 -3.34 10.88
CA ASN A 112 10.66 -2.52 12.08
C ASN A 112 10.49 -3.34 13.37
N LYS A 113 9.92 -4.55 13.31
CA LYS A 113 9.77 -5.44 14.49
C LYS A 113 11.12 -5.77 15.16
N SER A 114 12.20 -5.82 14.38
CA SER A 114 13.54 -6.12 14.91
C SER A 114 14.31 -4.88 15.38
N SER A 115 13.67 -3.70 15.43
CA SER A 115 14.28 -2.48 15.93
C SER A 115 14.05 -2.34 17.43
N ASP A 116 15.06 -1.88 18.16
CA ASP A 116 14.95 -1.58 19.60
C ASP A 116 13.92 -0.46 19.88
N GLY A 117 13.62 0.39 18.88
CA GLY A 117 12.60 1.43 18.96
C GLY A 117 11.18 0.96 18.61
N PHE A 118 10.97 -0.34 18.41
CA PHE A 118 9.63 -0.88 18.13
C PHE A 118 8.77 -0.87 19.39
N VAL A 119 7.67 -0.11 19.34
CA VAL A 119 6.70 -0.08 20.44
C VAL A 119 5.48 -0.86 19.99
N GLU A 120 5.29 -2.04 20.57
CA GLU A 120 4.11 -2.87 20.31
C GLU A 120 2.86 -2.18 20.89
N ASN A 121 1.76 -2.22 20.15
CA ASN A 121 0.50 -1.71 20.67
C ASN A 121 -0.05 -2.72 21.69
N ALA A 122 0.11 -2.41 22.98
CA ALA A 122 -0.31 -3.26 24.09
C ALA A 122 -1.80 -3.08 24.48
N ASP A 123 -2.48 -2.05 23.97
CA ASP A 123 -3.85 -1.71 24.37
C ASP A 123 -4.75 -1.45 23.15
N ALA A 124 -5.67 -2.38 22.89
CA ALA A 124 -6.65 -2.27 21.80
C ALA A 124 -7.59 -1.05 21.89
N GLN A 125 -7.65 -0.36 23.05
CA GLN A 125 -8.40 0.88 23.24
C GLN A 125 -7.59 2.12 22.83
N ARG A 126 -6.26 2.06 22.84
CA ARG A 126 -5.37 3.15 22.38
C ARG A 126 -4.92 2.87 20.94
N ALA A 127 -5.82 3.18 20.01
CA ALA A 127 -5.61 2.96 18.57
C ALA A 127 -4.55 3.87 17.92
N ASP A 128 -3.92 4.75 18.72
CA ASP A 128 -2.88 5.72 18.43
C ASP A 128 -1.57 5.46 19.20
N ALA A 129 -1.43 4.28 19.82
CA ALA A 129 -0.21 3.91 20.55
C ALA A 129 0.71 2.98 19.73
N GLY A 130 2.02 3.18 19.86
CA GLY A 130 3.03 2.33 19.26
C GLY A 130 3.21 2.49 17.74
N SER A 131 3.88 1.51 17.10
CA SER A 131 4.28 1.59 15.68
C SER A 131 3.16 1.19 14.68
N LYS A 132 1.92 1.04 15.15
CA LYS A 132 0.73 0.73 14.33
C LYS A 132 -0.47 1.51 14.82
N TRP A 133 -1.07 2.31 13.96
CA TRP A 133 -2.32 3.01 14.25
C TRP A 133 -3.44 2.51 13.35
N SER A 134 -4.68 2.65 13.80
CA SER A 134 -5.82 2.46 12.90
C SER A 134 -6.01 3.66 11.97
N LEU A 135 -6.68 3.46 10.84
CA LEU A 135 -7.01 4.56 9.92
C LEU A 135 -7.86 5.64 10.61
N SER A 136 -8.88 5.24 11.37
CA SER A 136 -9.68 6.22 12.13
C SER A 136 -8.86 6.97 13.18
N ALA A 137 -7.92 6.31 13.85
CA ALA A 137 -7.03 6.97 14.80
C ALA A 137 -6.12 7.98 14.10
N LEU A 138 -5.52 7.60 12.97
CA LEU A 138 -4.74 8.50 12.14
C LEU A 138 -5.54 9.73 11.72
N ILE A 139 -6.75 9.54 11.17
CA ILE A 139 -7.61 10.65 10.73
C ILE A 139 -7.91 11.60 11.89
N ARG A 140 -8.32 11.07 13.05
CA ARG A 140 -8.56 11.89 14.25
C ARG A 140 -7.31 12.68 14.67
N THR A 141 -6.14 12.06 14.65
CA THR A 141 -4.88 12.74 14.99
C THR A 141 -4.52 13.82 13.97
N LEU A 142 -4.76 13.59 12.68
CA LEU A 142 -4.54 14.60 11.65
C LEU A 142 -5.47 15.81 11.82
N GLN A 143 -6.73 15.57 12.19
CA GLN A 143 -7.68 16.65 12.48
C GLN A 143 -7.32 17.41 13.76
N SER A 144 -6.95 16.71 14.84
CA SER A 144 -6.59 17.36 16.11
C SER A 144 -5.32 18.21 15.99
N GLN A 145 -4.39 17.83 15.11
CA GLN A 145 -3.20 18.61 14.77
C GLN A 145 -3.43 19.67 13.69
N GLN A 146 -4.69 19.87 13.26
CA GLN A 146 -5.07 20.83 12.21
C GLN A 146 -4.35 20.60 10.86
N LEU A 147 -3.88 19.38 10.61
CA LEU A 147 -3.24 18.98 9.36
C LEU A 147 -4.28 18.59 8.30
N LEU A 148 -5.44 18.08 8.73
CA LEU A 148 -6.54 17.67 7.90
C LEU A 148 -7.81 18.42 8.32
N GLY A 149 -8.43 19.13 7.38
CA GLY A 149 -9.73 19.77 7.60
C GLY A 149 -10.87 18.76 7.55
N ASP A 150 -11.28 18.41 6.33
CA ASP A 150 -12.36 17.44 6.07
C ASP A 150 -11.80 16.04 5.76
N PRO A 151 -12.12 15.01 6.58
CA PRO A 151 -11.74 13.62 6.32
C PRO A 151 -12.26 13.06 5.00
N GLU A 152 -13.46 13.48 4.55
CA GLU A 152 -14.03 12.94 3.32
C GLU A 152 -13.25 13.36 2.09
N THR A 153 -12.59 14.52 2.11
CA THR A 153 -11.67 14.93 1.05
C THR A 153 -10.52 13.93 0.89
N LEU A 154 -9.86 13.54 1.99
CA LEU A 154 -8.79 12.54 1.97
C LEU A 154 -9.30 11.16 1.53
N MET A 155 -10.44 10.73 2.09
CA MET A 155 -11.02 9.42 1.78
C MET A 155 -11.50 9.35 0.32
N ARG A 156 -12.01 10.44 -0.25
CA ARG A 156 -12.36 10.55 -1.67
C ARG A 156 -11.13 10.35 -2.56
N ASP A 157 -10.02 10.99 -2.23
CA ASP A 157 -8.79 10.88 -3.01
C ASP A 157 -8.19 9.46 -2.92
N ILE A 158 -8.26 8.82 -1.74
CA ILE A 158 -7.91 7.40 -1.55
C ILE A 158 -8.79 6.49 -2.42
N ARG A 159 -10.12 6.65 -2.34
CA ARG A 159 -11.07 5.88 -3.16
C ARG A 159 -10.81 6.06 -4.65
N ALA A 160 -10.48 7.28 -5.10
CA ALA A 160 -10.16 7.56 -6.49
C ALA A 160 -8.91 6.80 -6.98
N VAL A 161 -7.86 6.72 -6.16
CA VAL A 161 -6.66 5.93 -6.52
C VAL A 161 -6.99 4.43 -6.59
N ILE A 162 -7.78 3.91 -5.64
CA ILE A 162 -8.21 2.51 -5.64
C ILE A 162 -9.02 2.19 -6.91
N CYS A 163 -10.06 2.96 -7.21
CA CYS A 163 -10.89 2.77 -8.41
C CYS A 163 -10.04 2.78 -9.67
N LYS A 164 -9.21 3.80 -9.89
CA LYS A 164 -8.36 3.91 -11.08
C LYS A 164 -7.43 2.70 -11.23
N THR A 165 -6.91 2.19 -10.12
CA THR A 165 -6.03 1.02 -10.11
C THR A 165 -6.79 -0.24 -10.52
N VAL A 166 -7.98 -0.47 -9.96
CA VAL A 166 -8.79 -1.65 -10.29
C VAL A 166 -9.31 -1.57 -11.73
N ILE A 167 -9.78 -0.40 -12.18
CA ILE A 167 -10.25 -0.19 -13.56
C ILE A 167 -9.12 -0.46 -14.58
N ALA A 168 -7.90 -0.03 -14.29
CA ALA A 168 -6.76 -0.31 -15.17
C ALA A 168 -6.46 -1.82 -15.29
N ALA A 169 -6.78 -2.61 -14.26
CA ALA A 169 -6.65 -4.07 -14.28
C ALA A 169 -7.90 -4.77 -14.85
N GLU A 170 -9.09 -4.21 -14.65
CA GLU A 170 -10.39 -4.76 -15.07
C GLU A 170 -10.41 -5.09 -16.56
N ALA A 171 -9.94 -4.17 -17.41
CA ALA A 171 -9.85 -4.40 -18.86
C ALA A 171 -9.07 -5.66 -19.26
N HIS A 172 -8.12 -6.11 -18.43
CA HIS A 172 -7.36 -7.34 -18.67
C HIS A 172 -8.00 -8.57 -18.02
N LEU A 173 -8.77 -8.40 -16.95
CA LEU A 173 -9.39 -9.48 -16.17
C LEU A 173 -10.73 -9.92 -16.77
N THR A 174 -11.53 -8.99 -17.28
CA THR A 174 -12.89 -9.26 -17.77
C THR A 174 -12.92 -10.32 -18.89
N PRO A 175 -12.08 -10.26 -19.94
CA PRO A 175 -12.06 -11.30 -20.98
C PRO A 175 -11.68 -12.68 -20.46
N LEU A 176 -10.72 -12.75 -19.52
CA LEU A 176 -10.28 -14.00 -18.90
C LEU A 176 -11.40 -14.61 -18.05
N LEU A 177 -12.11 -13.78 -17.28
CA LEU A 177 -13.21 -14.25 -16.45
C LEU A 177 -14.38 -14.76 -17.30
N HIS A 178 -14.72 -14.11 -18.41
CA HIS A 178 -15.72 -14.61 -19.35
C HIS A 178 -15.31 -15.92 -20.04
N GLN A 179 -14.00 -16.17 -20.19
CA GLN A 179 -13.50 -17.40 -20.79
C GLN A 179 -13.53 -18.59 -19.82
N PHE A 180 -13.30 -18.36 -18.53
CA PHE A 180 -13.05 -19.43 -17.55
C PHE A 180 -14.11 -19.56 -16.45
N ALA A 181 -15.06 -18.65 -16.33
CA ALA A 181 -16.09 -18.69 -15.29
C ALA A 181 -17.50 -18.45 -15.85
N ASP A 182 -18.43 -19.36 -15.54
CA ASP A 182 -19.87 -19.14 -15.66
C ASP A 182 -20.31 -18.13 -14.58
N GLN A 183 -20.04 -16.83 -14.82
CA GLN A 183 -20.54 -15.61 -14.14
C GLN A 183 -20.71 -15.60 -12.61
N SER A 184 -20.16 -16.54 -11.85
CA SER A 184 -20.48 -16.66 -10.43
C SER A 184 -19.27 -16.90 -9.54
N SER A 185 -19.08 -15.94 -8.62
CA SER A 185 -18.42 -16.07 -7.31
C SER A 185 -16.90 -15.96 -7.18
N CYS A 186 -16.21 -15.31 -8.13
CA CYS A 186 -14.84 -14.85 -7.85
C CYS A 186 -14.88 -13.54 -7.06
N PHE A 187 -14.40 -13.57 -5.82
CA PHE A 187 -14.02 -12.37 -5.09
C PHE A 187 -12.55 -12.46 -4.71
N GLU A 188 -11.89 -11.32 -4.63
CA GLU A 188 -10.49 -11.24 -4.20
C GLU A 188 -10.33 -10.11 -3.18
N LEU A 189 -9.56 -10.39 -2.13
CA LEU A 189 -9.21 -9.40 -1.12
C LEU A 189 -7.79 -8.90 -1.37
N PHE A 190 -7.67 -7.60 -1.61
CA PHE A 190 -6.42 -6.92 -1.87
C PHE A 190 -5.97 -6.08 -0.67
N GLY A 191 -4.67 -6.08 -0.42
CA GLY A 191 -4.02 -5.11 0.47
C GLY A 191 -3.41 -3.98 -0.36
N PHE A 192 -4.01 -2.80 -0.32
CA PHE A 192 -3.46 -1.60 -0.95
C PHE A 192 -2.48 -0.94 0.00
N ASP A 193 -1.22 -0.78 -0.44
CA ASP A 193 -0.19 -0.07 0.30
C ASP A 193 -0.06 1.33 -0.31
N MET A 194 -0.41 2.34 0.48
CA MET A 194 -0.43 3.73 0.05
C MET A 194 0.42 4.60 0.96
N MET A 195 0.91 5.73 0.45
CA MET A 195 1.66 6.71 1.23
C MET A 195 1.07 8.09 1.02
N LEU A 196 0.85 8.82 2.11
CA LEU A 196 0.49 10.23 2.03
C LEU A 196 1.76 11.06 1.91
N ASP A 197 1.78 12.03 1.00
CA ASP A 197 2.82 13.05 0.99
C ASP A 197 2.49 14.20 1.95
N ALA A 198 3.42 15.15 2.11
CA ALA A 198 3.27 16.30 2.99
C ALA A 198 2.05 17.20 2.66
N LYS A 199 1.46 17.04 1.46
CA LYS A 199 0.24 17.74 1.02
C LYS A 199 -1.01 16.85 1.12
N LEU A 200 -0.92 15.75 1.88
CA LEU A 200 -1.97 14.74 2.04
C LEU A 200 -2.39 14.04 0.74
N ARG A 201 -1.57 14.09 -0.32
CA ARG A 201 -1.91 13.38 -1.57
C ARG A 201 -1.57 11.89 -1.43
N PRO A 202 -2.50 10.98 -1.75
CA PRO A 202 -2.26 9.54 -1.66
C PRO A 202 -1.49 9.00 -2.87
N TRP A 203 -0.39 8.32 -2.61
CA TRP A 203 0.44 7.63 -3.60
C TRP A 203 0.32 6.12 -3.45
N LEU A 204 -0.10 5.42 -4.51
CA LEU A 204 -0.07 3.96 -4.54
C LEU A 204 1.38 3.46 -4.59
N ILE A 205 1.73 2.54 -3.68
CA ILE A 205 3.07 1.95 -3.59
C ILE A 205 3.09 0.53 -4.19
N GLU A 206 2.14 -0.30 -3.77
CA GLU A 206 1.93 -1.66 -4.25
C GLU A 206 0.51 -2.16 -3.93
N VAL A 207 0.08 -3.20 -4.63
CA VAL A 207 -1.14 -3.95 -4.34
C VAL A 207 -0.73 -5.39 -4.03
N ASN A 208 -1.10 -5.86 -2.85
CA ASN A 208 -0.80 -7.20 -2.37
C ASN A 208 -2.03 -8.10 -2.56
N VAL A 209 -1.87 -9.18 -3.33
CA VAL A 209 -2.83 -10.29 -3.36
C VAL A 209 -2.65 -11.11 -2.07
N SER A 210 -3.75 -11.57 -1.46
CA SER A 210 -3.73 -12.31 -0.18
C SER A 210 -3.00 -11.56 0.95
N PRO A 211 -3.45 -10.36 1.34
CA PRO A 211 -2.84 -9.62 2.43
C PRO A 211 -2.91 -10.42 3.74
N SER A 212 -1.87 -10.34 4.58
CA SER A 212 -1.91 -10.96 5.91
C SER A 212 -3.06 -10.37 6.73
N LEU A 213 -4.02 -11.23 7.07
CA LEU A 213 -5.12 -10.94 7.99
C LEU A 213 -4.79 -11.37 9.43
N MET A 214 -3.71 -12.15 9.60
CA MET A 214 -3.24 -12.52 10.92
C MET A 214 -2.29 -11.46 11.45
N GLY A 215 -2.65 -10.88 12.59
CA GLY A 215 -1.74 -10.07 13.37
C GLY A 215 -1.77 -10.49 14.84
N GLY A 216 -0.59 -10.61 15.44
CA GLY A 216 -0.43 -10.99 16.84
C GLY A 216 -0.93 -9.93 17.82
N SER A 217 -1.09 -8.69 17.38
CA SER A 217 -1.50 -7.60 18.28
C SER A 217 -3.02 -7.58 18.52
N PRO A 218 -3.46 -7.09 19.69
CA PRO A 218 -4.89 -6.91 19.99
C PRO A 218 -5.66 -6.06 18.97
N LEU A 219 -5.00 -5.05 18.37
CA LEU A 219 -5.59 -4.22 17.30
C LEU A 219 -5.94 -5.04 16.06
N ASP A 220 -5.08 -5.97 15.67
CA ASP A 220 -5.27 -6.80 14.48
C ASP A 220 -6.46 -7.77 14.68
N ARG A 221 -6.63 -8.31 15.90
CA ARG A 221 -7.69 -9.29 16.24
C ARG A 221 -9.08 -8.69 16.41
N ARG A 222 -9.19 -7.50 17.02
CA ARG A 222 -10.49 -6.94 17.38
C ARG A 222 -11.33 -6.53 16.17
N ARG A 223 -10.72 -6.20 15.02
CA ARG A 223 -11.44 -5.55 13.91
C ARG A 223 -11.79 -6.49 12.76
N LEU A 224 -11.06 -7.58 12.58
CA LEU A 224 -11.37 -8.59 11.56
C LEU A 224 -12.42 -9.61 12.03
N TYR A 225 -12.65 -9.76 13.35
CA TYR A 225 -13.49 -10.83 13.91
C TYR A 225 -14.70 -10.36 14.74
N ALA A 226 -14.99 -9.05 14.82
CA ALA A 226 -16.00 -8.52 15.75
C ALA A 226 -17.46 -8.85 15.40
N HIS A 227 -17.79 -9.33 14.20
CA HIS A 227 -19.18 -9.56 13.78
C HIS A 227 -19.37 -10.98 13.24
N ARG A 228 -19.59 -11.96 14.13
CA ARG A 228 -20.04 -13.31 13.73
C ARG A 228 -21.56 -13.32 13.59
N THR A 229 -22.07 -13.39 12.36
CA THR A 229 -23.47 -13.77 12.06
C THR A 229 -23.56 -15.22 11.57
N PRO A 230 -24.66 -15.95 11.87
CA PRO A 230 -24.70 -17.42 11.79
C PRO A 230 -24.83 -18.02 10.38
N HIS A 231 -25.09 -17.24 9.33
CA HIS A 231 -25.19 -17.75 7.96
C HIS A 231 -24.02 -17.22 7.11
N CYS A 232 -23.09 -18.12 6.75
CA CYS A 232 -21.80 -17.86 6.08
C CYS A 232 -20.90 -16.81 6.79
N PRO A 233 -20.17 -17.22 7.86
CA PRO A 233 -19.41 -16.30 8.71
C PRO A 233 -18.23 -15.60 8.01
N PHE A 234 -17.77 -16.08 6.85
CA PHE A 234 -16.67 -15.46 6.12
C PHE A 234 -17.17 -14.35 5.19
N CYS A 235 -18.21 -14.60 4.39
CA CYS A 235 -18.72 -13.61 3.44
C CYS A 235 -19.48 -12.48 4.16
N ALA A 236 -20.38 -12.79 5.10
CA ALA A 236 -21.19 -11.77 5.76
C ALA A 236 -20.36 -10.83 6.66
N ALA A 237 -19.36 -11.36 7.36
CA ALA A 237 -18.45 -10.57 8.18
C ALA A 237 -17.49 -9.70 7.33
N VAL A 238 -17.08 -10.21 6.16
CA VAL A 238 -16.31 -9.42 5.19
C VAL A 238 -17.19 -8.32 4.59
N PHE A 239 -18.49 -8.48 4.35
CA PHE A 239 -19.27 -7.39 3.73
C PHE A 239 -19.73 -6.29 4.69
N ASN A 240 -20.15 -6.64 5.91
CA ASN A 240 -20.79 -5.68 6.83
C ASN A 240 -19.90 -4.51 7.28
N CYS A 241 -18.59 -4.64 7.12
CA CYS A 241 -17.62 -3.64 7.54
C CYS A 241 -16.98 -2.87 6.37
N PHE A 242 -17.42 -3.14 5.12
CA PHE A 242 -16.90 -2.45 3.95
C PHE A 242 -17.92 -1.45 3.41
N VAL A 243 -17.42 -0.35 2.86
CA VAL A 243 -18.20 0.68 2.17
C VAL A 243 -18.12 0.43 0.68
N ASN A 244 -19.27 0.52 -0.01
CA ASN A 244 -19.32 0.46 -1.46
C ASN A 244 -18.59 1.67 -2.07
N ILE A 245 -17.69 1.43 -3.02
CA ILE A 245 -17.05 2.51 -3.77
C ILE A 245 -17.86 2.72 -5.05
N GLU A 246 -18.79 3.67 -5.03
CA GLU A 246 -19.50 4.07 -6.24
C GLU A 246 -18.50 4.69 -7.22
N CYS A 247 -18.36 4.04 -8.38
CA CYS A 247 -17.41 4.42 -9.40
C CYS A 247 -17.89 5.74 -10.05
N ILE A 248 -17.14 6.82 -9.83
CA ILE A 248 -17.34 8.15 -10.43
C ILE A 248 -17.01 8.08 -11.94
N TYR A 249 -17.83 7.38 -12.72
CA TYR A 249 -17.55 7.11 -14.13
C TYR A 249 -17.72 8.27 -15.14
N PRO A 250 -18.27 9.47 -14.83
CA PRO A 250 -18.28 10.54 -15.84
C PRO A 250 -17.10 11.52 -15.79
N PHE A 251 -16.19 11.47 -14.79
CA PHE A 251 -15.23 12.59 -14.58
C PHE A 251 -13.74 12.27 -14.71
N ILE A 252 -13.36 11.06 -15.10
CA ILE A 252 -11.93 10.73 -15.26
C ILE A 252 -11.53 10.92 -16.73
N SER A 253 -11.20 12.17 -17.08
CA SER A 253 -10.38 12.46 -18.26
C SER A 253 -9.02 11.79 -18.07
N PHE A 254 -8.70 10.84 -18.95
CA PHE A 254 -7.44 10.11 -19.00
C PHE A 254 -6.26 11.10 -18.99
N VAL A 255 -5.39 11.02 -17.98
CA VAL A 255 -4.07 11.65 -18.02
C VAL A 255 -3.10 10.60 -18.52
N ASP A 256 -2.52 10.87 -19.68
CA ASP A 256 -1.56 10.02 -20.39
C ASP A 256 -0.43 9.52 -19.48
N VAL A 257 -0.43 8.21 -19.22
CA VAL A 257 0.80 7.50 -18.88
C VAL A 257 1.48 7.21 -20.22
N VAL A 258 2.35 8.13 -20.64
CA VAL A 258 3.24 7.93 -21.79
C VAL A 258 4.17 6.75 -21.47
N ILE A 259 3.79 5.56 -21.92
CA ILE A 259 4.74 4.46 -22.12
C ILE A 259 5.49 4.82 -23.40
N ALA A 260 6.70 5.36 -23.26
CA ALA A 260 7.57 5.58 -24.40
C ALA A 260 7.85 4.21 -25.07
N PRO A 261 7.55 4.05 -26.37
CA PRO A 261 7.94 2.85 -27.09
C PRO A 261 9.46 2.85 -27.22
N ILE A 262 10.10 1.76 -26.77
CA ILE A 262 11.45 1.44 -27.17
C ILE A 262 11.36 1.05 -28.63
N SER A 263 11.79 1.95 -29.52
CA SER A 263 11.87 1.71 -30.96
C SER A 263 12.91 0.61 -31.27
N PRO A 264 12.71 -0.14 -32.37
CA PRO A 264 13.43 -1.38 -32.68
C PRO A 264 14.94 -1.20 -32.92
#